data_AF-A0A8J7FEF0-F1
#
_entry.id   AF-A0A8J7FEF0-F1
#
_cell.length_a   1.000
_cell.length_b   1.000
_cell.length_c   1.000
_cell.angle_alpha   90.00
_cell.angle_beta   90.00
_cell.angle_gamma   90.00
#
_symmetry.space_group_name_H-M   'P 1'
#
loop_
_entity.id
_entity.type
_entity.pdbx_description
1 polymer ?
#
loop_
_entity_poly.entity_id
_entity_poly.type
_entity_poly.pdbx_seq_one_letter_code
_entity_poly.pdbx_strand_id
1 'polypeptide(L)'
;MTQIQQTAMNDSAISGVEPNGFYQTPNSMAIKAIRSKLTAADWALWSYLQMVDPFGDKMIELPKIPEIAEVIGVSFRQIKRSLSRLEELELYFWEPVLVRGQNLAGKKAKELCQQKKTSKFSGKNKMTDLSNSGQFCPNDDRIVKLRTNLSNFGQNCQNREPEPLPGNGFIPPQTYSDFIQTLSEGERENFWEFSKKKTALLPKPPQLPMKWIEANFEELRGQWLETQNPKGKYNFDAFSEPQHQMWYGQLQVVVKSATEGTDDKSLRQFLNDDFYECWFNWAKSARADVRELLAKNPILEENYG
;
A
#
# COMPACT_ATOMS: atom_id res chain seq x y z
N MET A 1 -46.78 -14.78 -22.33
CA MET A 1 -45.87 -15.62 -21.51
C MET A 1 -44.66 -15.93 -22.35
N THR A 2 -43.55 -15.23 -22.12
CA THR A 2 -42.30 -15.45 -22.86
C THR A 2 -41.57 -16.59 -22.17
N GLN A 3 -41.57 -17.79 -22.78
CA GLN A 3 -40.76 -18.91 -22.31
C GLN A 3 -39.28 -18.53 -22.49
N ILE A 4 -38.61 -18.26 -21.37
CA ILE A 4 -37.16 -18.20 -21.32
C ILE A 4 -36.69 -19.65 -21.46
N GLN A 5 -36.17 -20.00 -22.64
CA GLN A 5 -35.41 -21.24 -22.81
C GLN A 5 -34.22 -21.18 -21.86
N GLN A 6 -34.27 -21.99 -20.79
CA GLN A 6 -33.10 -22.26 -19.97
C GLN A 6 -32.16 -23.11 -20.81
N THR A 7 -31.11 -22.50 -21.34
CA THR A 7 -29.99 -23.23 -21.91
C THR A 7 -29.36 -24.04 -20.78
N ALA A 8 -29.64 -25.34 -20.74
CA ALA A 8 -28.99 -26.24 -19.80
C ALA A 8 -27.47 -26.15 -20.02
N MET A 9 -26.73 -25.69 -19.01
CA MET A 9 -25.27 -25.73 -19.07
C MET A 9 -24.82 -27.18 -19.02
N ASN A 10 -23.79 -27.50 -19.80
CA ASN A 10 -23.26 -28.85 -19.94
C ASN A 10 -22.64 -29.26 -18.59
N ASP A 11 -23.11 -30.37 -17.99
CA ASP A 11 -22.54 -30.98 -16.77
C ASP A 11 -21.19 -31.67 -17.04
N SER A 12 -20.41 -31.15 -17.99
CA SER A 12 -19.10 -31.70 -18.32
C SER A 12 -18.16 -31.57 -17.11
N ALA A 13 -17.56 -32.68 -16.70
CA ALA A 13 -16.61 -32.72 -15.59
C ALA A 13 -15.49 -31.69 -15.78
N ILE A 14 -15.25 -30.88 -14.75
CA ILE A 14 -14.14 -29.93 -14.72
C ILE A 14 -12.85 -30.74 -14.55
N SER A 15 -11.91 -30.58 -15.48
CA SER A 15 -10.63 -31.28 -15.44
C SER A 15 -9.89 -31.03 -14.13
N GLY A 16 -9.50 -32.10 -13.44
CA GLY A 16 -8.77 -32.03 -12.16
C GLY A 16 -9.65 -31.89 -10.91
N VAL A 17 -10.98 -31.90 -11.07
CA VAL A 17 -11.92 -31.80 -9.95
C VAL A 17 -12.73 -33.09 -9.82
N GLU A 18 -12.80 -33.64 -8.62
CA GLU A 18 -13.63 -34.81 -8.33
C GLU A 18 -15.11 -34.43 -8.25
N PRO A 19 -16.00 -34.98 -9.11
CA PRO A 19 -17.42 -34.56 -9.17
C PRO A 19 -18.22 -34.84 -7.89
N ASN A 20 -17.81 -35.85 -7.12
CA ASN A 20 -18.44 -36.23 -5.86
C ASN A 20 -17.72 -35.63 -4.64
N GLY A 21 -16.67 -34.83 -4.86
CA GLY A 21 -15.96 -34.13 -3.81
C GLY A 21 -16.78 -32.98 -3.25
N PHE A 22 -16.45 -32.57 -2.03
CA PHE A 22 -16.94 -31.33 -1.43
C PHE A 22 -15.76 -30.57 -0.83
N TYR A 23 -15.84 -29.24 -0.86
CA TYR A 23 -14.91 -28.38 -0.16
C TYR A 23 -15.62 -27.75 1.06
N GLN A 24 -14.87 -27.52 2.13
CA GLN A 24 -15.38 -26.87 3.33
C GLN A 24 -14.86 -25.44 3.40
N THR A 25 -15.77 -24.48 3.60
CA THR A 25 -15.41 -23.07 3.77
C THR A 25 -15.67 -22.67 5.22
N PRO A 26 -14.67 -22.14 5.95
CA PRO A 26 -14.89 -21.60 7.27
C PRO A 26 -15.96 -20.51 7.25
N ASN A 27 -16.87 -20.51 8.23
CA ASN A 27 -17.96 -19.54 8.31
C ASN A 27 -17.46 -18.09 8.33
N SER A 28 -16.29 -17.83 8.93
CA SER A 28 -15.66 -16.51 8.91
C SER A 28 -15.40 -16.01 7.48
N MET A 29 -14.90 -16.88 6.60
CA MET A 29 -14.61 -16.57 5.21
C MET A 29 -15.89 -16.43 4.38
N ALA A 30 -16.87 -17.32 4.59
CA ALA A 30 -18.18 -17.20 3.96
C ALA A 30 -18.89 -15.89 4.36
N ILE A 31 -18.84 -15.50 5.64
CA ILE A 31 -19.39 -14.23 6.13
C ILE A 31 -18.67 -13.05 5.49
N LYS A 32 -17.34 -13.09 5.38
CA LYS A 32 -16.53 -12.05 4.72
C LYS A 32 -16.95 -11.88 3.25
N ALA A 33 -17.08 -13.00 2.54
CA ALA A 33 -17.54 -13.08 1.16
C ALA A 33 -18.96 -12.52 0.94
N ILE A 34 -19.89 -12.84 1.84
CA ILE A 34 -21.28 -12.33 1.80
C ILE A 34 -21.29 -10.82 2.09
N ARG A 35 -20.60 -10.37 3.14
CA ARG A 35 -20.59 -8.95 3.56
C ARG A 35 -19.87 -8.05 2.56
N SER A 36 -18.83 -8.57 1.88
CA SER A 36 -18.11 -7.85 0.83
C SER A 36 -18.85 -7.79 -0.51
N LYS A 37 -20.03 -8.44 -0.60
CA LYS A 37 -20.90 -8.47 -1.79
C LYS A 37 -20.15 -8.93 -3.04
N LEU A 38 -19.46 -10.07 -2.93
CA LEU A 38 -18.87 -10.72 -4.10
C LEU A 38 -19.91 -10.88 -5.20
N THR A 39 -19.52 -10.56 -6.43
CA THR A 39 -20.37 -10.72 -7.59
C THR A 39 -20.55 -12.20 -7.92
N ALA A 40 -21.52 -12.54 -8.77
CA ALA A 40 -21.71 -13.91 -9.23
C ALA A 40 -20.44 -14.49 -9.88
N ALA A 41 -19.69 -13.67 -10.63
CA ALA A 41 -18.42 -14.08 -11.24
C ALA A 41 -17.33 -14.35 -10.20
N ASP A 42 -17.26 -13.53 -9.14
CA ASP A 42 -16.27 -13.73 -8.08
C ASP A 42 -16.57 -15.00 -7.27
N TRP A 43 -17.85 -15.24 -6.97
CA TRP A 43 -18.30 -16.47 -6.31
C TRP A 43 -18.00 -17.71 -7.15
N ALA A 44 -18.28 -17.65 -8.46
CA ALA A 44 -18.01 -18.77 -9.36
C ALA A 44 -16.51 -19.09 -9.44
N LEU A 45 -15.66 -18.06 -9.53
CA LEU A 45 -14.22 -18.22 -9.49
C LEU A 45 -13.73 -18.77 -8.16
N TRP A 46 -14.17 -18.21 -7.03
CA TRP A 46 -13.72 -18.67 -5.73
C TRP A 46 -14.12 -20.12 -5.49
N SER A 47 -15.36 -20.48 -5.82
CA SER A 47 -15.84 -21.86 -5.73
C SER A 47 -15.00 -22.80 -6.60
N TYR A 48 -14.70 -22.41 -7.84
CA TYR A 48 -13.81 -23.18 -8.72
C TYR A 48 -12.43 -23.38 -8.10
N LEU A 49 -11.82 -22.32 -7.54
CA LEU A 49 -10.50 -22.41 -6.90
C LEU A 49 -10.52 -23.33 -5.68
N GLN A 50 -11.59 -23.30 -4.87
CA GLN A 50 -11.76 -24.21 -3.73
C GLN A 50 -11.97 -25.67 -4.15
N MET A 51 -12.50 -25.93 -5.35
CA MET A 51 -12.59 -27.29 -5.88
C MET A 51 -11.24 -27.81 -6.37
N VAL A 52 -10.38 -26.93 -6.89
CA VAL A 52 -9.01 -27.27 -7.33
C VAL A 52 -8.07 -27.44 -6.13
N ASP A 53 -8.20 -26.56 -5.12
CA ASP A 53 -7.43 -26.61 -3.88
C ASP A 53 -8.34 -26.42 -2.66
N PRO A 54 -8.92 -27.51 -2.13
CA PRO A 54 -9.83 -27.43 -0.99
C PRO A 54 -9.17 -27.00 0.32
N PHE A 55 -7.85 -27.19 0.46
CA PHE A 55 -7.14 -27.00 1.73
C PHE A 55 -6.32 -25.72 1.77
N GLY A 56 -5.77 -25.26 0.63
CA GLY A 56 -5.01 -24.01 0.56
C GLY A 56 -3.70 -24.03 1.36
N ASP A 57 -3.16 -25.21 1.66
CA ASP A 57 -1.98 -25.39 2.51
C ASP A 57 -0.66 -25.12 1.78
N LYS A 58 -0.69 -25.11 0.44
CA LYS A 58 0.47 -24.95 -0.42
C LYS A 58 0.14 -24.15 -1.67
N MET A 59 1.17 -23.53 -2.25
CA MET A 59 1.06 -22.95 -3.59
C MET A 59 0.97 -24.08 -4.63
N ILE A 60 -0.13 -24.14 -5.35
CA ILE A 60 -0.33 -25.07 -6.47
C ILE A 60 -0.26 -24.35 -7.82
N GLU A 61 0.10 -25.09 -8.86
CA GLU A 61 0.03 -24.58 -10.23
C GLU A 61 -1.42 -24.57 -10.71
N LEU A 62 -2.01 -23.38 -10.79
CA LEU A 62 -3.34 -23.21 -11.35
C LEU A 62 -3.32 -23.29 -12.88
N PRO A 63 -4.43 -23.74 -13.49
CA PRO A 63 -4.63 -23.63 -14.93
C PRO A 63 -4.46 -22.19 -15.42
N LYS A 64 -4.16 -22.01 -16.71
CA LYS A 64 -3.94 -20.66 -17.23
C LYS A 64 -5.23 -19.87 -17.15
N ILE A 65 -5.15 -18.57 -16.89
CA ILE A 65 -6.31 -17.67 -16.80
C ILE A 65 -7.32 -17.84 -17.96
N PRO A 66 -6.91 -18.03 -19.24
CA PRO A 66 -7.86 -18.27 -20.32
C PRO A 66 -8.65 -19.59 -20.19
N GLU A 67 -8.03 -20.64 -19.68
CA GLU A 67 -8.67 -21.95 -19.45
C GLU A 67 -9.69 -21.84 -18.31
N ILE A 68 -9.33 -21.16 -17.23
CA ILE A 68 -10.24 -20.86 -16.12
C ILE A 68 -11.46 -20.04 -16.61
N ALA A 69 -11.22 -19.05 -17.48
CA ALA A 69 -12.26 -18.20 -18.05
C ALA A 69 -13.27 -19.01 -18.87
N GLU A 70 -12.81 -19.98 -19.64
CA GLU A 70 -13.64 -20.88 -20.44
C GLU A 70 -14.50 -21.79 -19.56
N VAL A 71 -13.91 -22.40 -18.53
CA VAL A 71 -14.63 -23.30 -17.60
C VAL A 71 -15.74 -22.55 -16.84
N ILE A 72 -15.45 -21.35 -16.36
CA ILE A 72 -16.42 -20.56 -15.57
C ILE A 72 -17.43 -19.85 -16.49
N GLY A 73 -17.13 -19.69 -17.78
CA GLY A 73 -17.99 -18.99 -18.73
C GLY A 73 -17.97 -17.46 -18.55
N VAL A 74 -16.83 -16.89 -18.14
CA VAL A 74 -16.67 -15.43 -17.97
C VAL A 74 -15.47 -14.92 -18.76
N SER A 75 -15.40 -13.60 -18.99
CA SER A 75 -14.28 -13.05 -19.76
C SER A 75 -12.94 -13.16 -19.02
N PHE A 76 -11.84 -13.32 -19.76
CA PHE A 76 -10.47 -13.28 -19.22
C PHE A 76 -10.19 -12.05 -18.34
N ARG A 77 -10.69 -10.87 -18.75
CA ARG A 77 -10.54 -9.63 -17.99
C ARG A 77 -11.31 -9.69 -16.67
N GLN A 78 -12.46 -10.36 -16.66
CA GLN A 78 -13.23 -10.58 -15.45
C GLN A 78 -12.50 -11.51 -14.49
N ILE A 79 -11.94 -12.63 -14.96
CA ILE A 79 -11.13 -13.53 -14.09
C ILE A 79 -10.01 -12.77 -13.40
N LYS A 80 -9.24 -11.95 -14.13
CA LYS A 80 -8.16 -11.14 -13.52
C LYS A 80 -8.66 -10.20 -12.44
N ARG A 81 -9.79 -9.51 -12.68
CA ARG A 81 -10.40 -8.62 -11.70
C ARG A 81 -10.90 -9.38 -10.48
N SER A 82 -11.53 -10.53 -10.70
CA SER A 82 -12.03 -11.40 -9.64
C SER A 82 -10.88 -11.98 -8.81
N LEU A 83 -9.78 -12.43 -9.43
CA LEU A 83 -8.57 -12.87 -8.71
C LEU A 83 -8.02 -11.76 -7.79
N SER A 84 -7.82 -10.54 -8.31
CA SER A 84 -7.37 -9.41 -7.50
C SER A 84 -8.35 -9.11 -6.36
N ARG A 85 -9.66 -9.19 -6.61
CA ARG A 85 -10.67 -8.95 -5.57
C ARG A 85 -10.67 -10.04 -4.49
N LEU A 86 -10.45 -11.30 -4.84
CA LEU A 86 -10.35 -12.39 -3.88
C LEU A 86 -9.08 -12.25 -3.02
N GLU A 87 -7.99 -11.78 -3.61
CA GLU A 87 -6.74 -11.46 -2.93
C GLU A 87 -6.90 -10.28 -1.96
N GLU A 88 -7.53 -9.19 -2.38
CA GLU A 88 -7.87 -8.03 -1.52
C GLU A 88 -8.71 -8.43 -0.30
N LEU A 89 -9.57 -9.43 -0.47
CA LEU A 89 -10.41 -9.96 0.62
C LEU A 89 -9.73 -11.07 1.42
N GLU A 90 -8.47 -11.40 1.12
CA GLU A 90 -7.72 -12.49 1.74
C GLU A 90 -8.47 -13.84 1.67
N LEU A 91 -9.29 -14.02 0.63
CA LEU A 91 -10.03 -15.26 0.37
C LEU A 91 -9.24 -16.22 -0.50
N TYR A 92 -8.29 -15.70 -1.28
CA TYR A 92 -7.39 -16.49 -2.10
C TYR A 92 -6.11 -15.72 -2.42
N PHE A 93 -4.96 -16.33 -2.21
CA PHE A 93 -3.66 -15.76 -2.60
C PHE A 93 -3.21 -16.39 -3.92
N TRP A 94 -2.73 -15.58 -4.86
CA TRP A 94 -2.24 -16.06 -6.15
C TRP A 94 -1.04 -15.25 -6.62
N GLU A 95 -0.08 -15.90 -7.27
CA GLU A 95 1.09 -15.22 -7.83
C GLU A 95 1.14 -15.42 -9.36
N PRO A 96 1.21 -14.33 -10.16
CA PRO A 96 1.46 -14.47 -11.58
C PRO A 96 2.92 -14.89 -11.82
N VAL A 97 3.14 -16.15 -12.20
CA VAL A 97 4.45 -16.62 -12.65
C VAL A 97 4.80 -15.97 -13.99
N LEU A 98 5.42 -14.78 -13.95
CA LEU A 98 5.84 -14.02 -15.12
C LEU A 98 7.30 -14.32 -15.47
N VAL A 99 7.51 -15.12 -16.52
CA VAL A 99 8.82 -15.23 -17.19
C VAL A 99 9.01 -14.03 -18.13
N ARG A 100 10.17 -13.36 -17.99
CA ARG A 100 10.52 -12.08 -18.64
C ARG A 100 11.18 -12.28 -20.00
N GLY A 101 11.05 -11.27 -20.88
CA GLY A 101 11.70 -11.23 -22.19
C GLY A 101 12.49 -9.94 -22.42
N GLN A 102 13.54 -10.01 -23.24
CA GLN A 102 14.38 -8.88 -23.62
C GLN A 102 14.43 -8.73 -25.15
N ASN A 103 14.24 -7.50 -25.64
CA ASN A 103 14.39 -7.20 -27.06
C ASN A 103 15.86 -6.96 -27.42
N LEU A 104 16.53 -8.02 -27.90
CA LEU A 104 17.93 -7.95 -28.32
C LEU A 104 18.13 -7.19 -29.65
N ALA A 105 17.10 -7.07 -30.50
CA ALA A 105 17.17 -6.29 -31.73
C ALA A 105 17.10 -4.78 -31.46
N GLY A 106 16.24 -4.36 -30.53
CA GLY A 106 16.19 -2.98 -30.03
C GLY A 106 17.50 -2.58 -29.34
N LYS A 107 18.13 -3.52 -28.62
CA LYS A 107 19.46 -3.35 -28.03
C LYS A 107 20.53 -3.12 -29.10
N LYS A 108 20.59 -3.99 -30.12
CA LYS A 108 21.53 -3.86 -31.26
C LYS A 108 21.32 -2.59 -32.09
N ALA A 109 20.08 -2.20 -32.35
CA ALA A 109 19.76 -0.99 -33.12
C ALA A 109 20.19 0.29 -32.38
N LYS A 110 20.03 0.32 -31.05
CA LYS A 110 20.48 1.44 -30.20
C LYS A 110 22.01 1.56 -30.20
N GLU A 111 22.72 0.44 -30.10
CA GLU A 111 24.18 0.38 -30.13
C GLU A 111 24.73 0.88 -31.49
N LEU A 112 24.14 0.45 -32.61
CA LEU A 112 24.52 0.91 -33.96
C LEU A 112 24.29 2.42 -34.17
N CYS A 113 23.22 2.99 -33.59
CA CYS A 113 22.97 4.44 -33.64
C CYS A 113 23.97 5.25 -32.82
N GLN A 114 24.50 4.70 -31.73
CA GLN A 114 25.46 5.39 -30.87
C GLN A 114 26.89 5.36 -31.45
N GLN A 115 27.28 4.25 -32.08
CA GLN A 115 28.56 4.15 -32.80
C GLN A 115 28.68 5.13 -33.97
N LYS A 116 27.57 5.42 -34.67
CA LYS A 116 27.55 6.43 -35.75
C LYS A 116 27.76 7.87 -35.26
N LYS A 117 27.55 8.15 -33.97
CA LYS A 117 27.76 9.50 -33.40
C LYS A 117 29.21 9.75 -32.98
N THR A 118 29.98 8.71 -32.66
CA THR A 118 31.41 8.85 -32.29
C THR A 118 32.35 8.82 -33.50
N SER A 119 31.88 8.44 -34.70
CA SER A 119 32.71 8.29 -35.90
C SER A 119 32.65 9.45 -36.92
N LYS A 120 32.07 10.61 -36.59
CA LYS A 120 32.04 11.76 -37.50
C LYS A 120 32.54 13.04 -36.82
N PHE A 121 33.84 13.25 -36.91
CA PHE A 121 34.39 14.58 -37.10
C PHE A 121 34.84 14.74 -38.55
N SER A 122 34.68 15.95 -39.08
CA SER A 122 35.01 16.44 -40.44
C SER A 122 33.96 16.23 -41.54
N GLY A 123 33.42 17.34 -42.03
CA GLY A 123 32.56 17.37 -43.22
C GLY A 123 31.50 18.47 -43.16
N LYS A 124 31.88 19.71 -43.54
CA LYS A 124 30.97 20.82 -43.83
C LYS A 124 29.87 20.37 -44.83
N ASN A 125 28.61 20.72 -44.58
CA ASN A 125 27.58 21.13 -45.56
C ASN A 125 26.25 21.40 -44.82
N LYS A 126 25.89 22.67 -44.63
CA LYS A 126 24.87 23.45 -45.37
C LYS A 126 23.42 23.02 -45.08
N MET A 127 22.75 23.85 -44.25
CA MET A 127 21.31 23.91 -44.03
C MET A 127 20.55 23.98 -45.35
N THR A 128 19.44 23.25 -45.43
CA THR A 128 18.36 23.50 -46.40
C THR A 128 17.24 24.23 -45.69
N ASP A 129 17.08 25.52 -46.01
CA ASP A 129 15.95 26.37 -45.62
C ASP A 129 14.75 26.12 -46.55
N LEU A 130 13.68 25.53 -46.03
CA LEU A 130 12.31 25.54 -46.58
C LEU A 130 11.39 25.38 -45.35
N SER A 131 10.47 26.25 -44.96
CA SER A 131 9.68 27.24 -45.71
C SER A 131 9.23 28.39 -44.79
N ASN A 132 9.46 29.64 -45.24
CA ASN A 132 8.77 30.85 -44.79
C ASN A 132 7.48 31.01 -45.58
N SER A 133 6.32 30.98 -44.93
CA SER A 133 5.11 31.67 -45.38
C SER A 133 4.11 31.77 -44.24
N GLY A 134 3.98 32.97 -43.68
CA GLY A 134 2.97 33.26 -42.67
C GLY A 134 1.56 33.15 -43.24
N GLN A 135 0.64 32.61 -42.44
CA GLN A 135 -0.78 32.88 -42.56
C GLN A 135 -1.29 33.38 -41.21
N PHE A 136 -1.59 34.68 -41.21
CA PHE A 136 -2.44 35.35 -40.25
C PHE A 136 -3.83 34.71 -40.28
N CYS A 137 -4.29 34.13 -39.16
CA CYS A 137 -5.71 33.88 -38.96
C CYS A 137 -6.27 35.02 -38.07
N PRO A 138 -7.22 35.81 -38.59
CA PRO A 138 -7.79 36.97 -37.91
C PRO A 138 -8.78 36.58 -36.80
N ASN A 139 -8.92 37.51 -35.86
CA ASN A 139 -9.47 37.34 -34.51
C ASN A 139 -10.97 37.71 -34.40
N ASP A 140 -11.78 37.43 -35.43
CA ASP A 140 -13.20 37.78 -35.42
C ASP A 140 -14.06 36.68 -36.05
N ASP A 141 -14.58 35.78 -35.22
CA ASP A 141 -15.89 35.16 -35.46
C ASP A 141 -16.71 35.22 -34.17
N ARG A 142 -17.54 36.27 -34.11
CA ARG A 142 -18.71 36.36 -33.25
C ARG A 142 -19.75 35.35 -33.75
N ILE A 143 -20.43 34.69 -32.81
CA ILE A 143 -21.48 33.64 -32.93
C ILE A 143 -20.84 32.28 -32.60
N VAL A 144 -20.72 31.87 -31.33
CA VAL A 144 -21.84 31.48 -30.46
C VAL A 144 -21.58 31.94 -29.02
N LYS A 145 -22.09 33.14 -28.70
CA LYS A 145 -22.54 33.48 -27.33
C LYS A 145 -24.01 33.11 -27.25
N LEU A 146 -24.38 32.01 -26.61
CA LEU A 146 -25.63 31.92 -25.84
C LEU A 146 -25.65 30.67 -24.93
N ARG A 147 -24.96 30.76 -23.79
CA ARG A 147 -25.43 30.33 -22.43
C ARG A 147 -24.26 30.36 -21.46
N THR A 148 -23.85 31.59 -21.18
CA THR A 148 -23.15 32.01 -19.98
C THR A 148 -23.98 31.65 -18.75
N ASN A 149 -23.33 31.27 -17.65
CA ASN A 149 -23.34 32.03 -16.39
C ASN A 149 -22.33 31.43 -15.40
N LEU A 150 -21.05 31.66 -15.65
CA LEU A 150 -20.11 31.86 -14.54
C LEU A 150 -19.61 33.30 -14.63
N SER A 151 -19.83 34.00 -13.53
CA SER A 151 -19.66 35.42 -13.31
C SER A 151 -18.21 35.87 -13.48
N ASN A 152 -18.06 36.95 -14.24
CA ASN A 152 -16.93 37.85 -14.19
C ASN A 152 -16.85 38.49 -12.80
N PHE A 153 -15.68 38.48 -12.18
CA PHE A 153 -15.11 39.69 -11.59
C PHE A 153 -13.60 39.59 -11.67
N GLY A 154 -13.02 40.48 -12.48
CA GLY A 154 -11.58 40.64 -12.58
C GLY A 154 -11.04 41.25 -11.29
N GLN A 155 -9.99 40.64 -10.75
CA GLN A 155 -9.01 41.34 -9.96
C GLN A 155 -7.62 41.04 -10.51
N ASN A 156 -6.90 42.14 -10.67
CA ASN A 156 -5.55 42.30 -11.15
C ASN A 156 -4.60 41.58 -10.17
N CYS A 157 -3.97 40.48 -10.58
CA CYS A 157 -2.92 39.84 -9.79
C CYS A 157 -1.58 39.99 -10.51
N GLN A 158 -0.70 40.80 -9.92
CA GLN A 158 0.71 40.87 -10.25
C GLN A 158 1.32 39.46 -10.19
N ASN A 159 2.17 39.12 -11.17
CA ASN A 159 3.03 37.95 -11.12
C ASN A 159 3.97 38.07 -9.91
N ARG A 160 3.52 37.56 -8.76
CA ARG A 160 4.37 37.18 -7.63
C ARG A 160 4.56 35.69 -7.71
N GLU A 161 5.83 35.28 -7.78
CA GLU A 161 6.23 33.90 -7.54
C GLU A 161 5.61 33.43 -6.22
N PRO A 162 4.96 32.26 -6.16
CA PRO A 162 4.36 31.79 -4.93
C PRO A 162 5.47 31.52 -3.92
N GLU A 163 5.49 32.29 -2.83
CA GLU A 163 6.20 31.89 -1.62
C GLU A 163 5.69 30.49 -1.21
N PRO A 164 6.58 29.54 -0.90
CA PRO A 164 6.15 28.26 -0.40
C PRO A 164 5.36 28.49 0.90
N LEU A 165 4.15 27.93 0.93
CA LEU A 165 3.42 27.69 2.17
C LEU A 165 4.42 27.10 3.19
N PRO A 166 4.36 27.50 4.48
CA PRO A 166 5.08 26.80 5.53
C PRO A 166 4.44 25.42 5.64
N GLY A 167 4.89 24.51 4.79
CA GLY A 167 4.75 23.10 5.07
C GLY A 167 5.44 22.89 6.41
N ASN A 168 4.77 22.21 7.32
CA ASN A 168 5.45 21.43 8.34
C ASN A 168 6.30 20.38 7.59
N GLY A 169 7.37 20.84 6.97
CA GLY A 169 8.43 20.02 6.44
C GLY A 169 9.12 19.47 7.67
N PHE A 170 8.93 18.18 7.90
CA PHE A 170 9.75 17.45 8.83
C PHE A 170 11.19 17.53 8.32
N ILE A 171 11.93 18.56 8.75
CA ILE A 171 13.36 18.66 8.47
C ILE A 171 13.99 17.55 9.29
N PRO A 172 14.58 16.51 8.67
CA PRO A 172 15.21 15.45 9.44
C PRO A 172 16.33 16.09 10.29
N PRO A 173 16.39 15.77 11.59
CA PRO A 173 17.39 16.36 12.48
C PRO A 173 18.79 16.05 11.96
N GLN A 174 19.60 17.11 11.82
CA GLN A 174 20.96 17.04 11.25
C GLN A 174 22.02 16.73 12.30
N THR A 175 21.70 16.92 13.59
CA THR A 175 22.62 16.60 14.68
C THR A 175 21.96 15.69 15.72
N TYR A 176 22.80 14.98 16.48
CA TYR A 176 22.36 14.17 17.62
C TYR A 176 21.55 15.00 18.61
N SER A 177 21.97 16.23 18.91
CA SER A 177 21.26 17.12 19.84
C SER A 177 19.85 17.44 19.33
N ASP A 178 19.72 17.78 18.05
CA ASP A 178 18.41 18.09 17.44
C ASP A 178 17.50 16.87 17.50
N PHE A 179 18.01 15.68 17.15
CA PHE A 179 17.23 14.44 17.21
C PHE A 179 16.76 14.13 18.63
N ILE A 180 17.67 14.20 19.60
CA ILE A 180 17.37 13.91 21.00
C ILE A 180 16.34 14.89 21.59
N GLN A 181 16.27 16.13 21.09
CA GLN A 181 15.24 17.10 21.46
C GLN A 181 13.87 16.81 20.83
N THR A 182 13.82 16.07 19.73
CA THR A 182 12.55 15.63 19.13
C THR A 182 11.90 14.44 19.83
N LEU A 183 12.64 13.72 20.67
CA LEU A 183 12.15 12.56 21.43
C LEU A 183 11.55 12.98 22.77
N SER A 184 10.47 12.31 23.19
CA SER A 184 9.98 12.36 24.57
C SER A 184 11.00 11.76 25.55
N GLU A 185 10.83 12.00 26.86
CA GLU A 185 11.76 11.47 27.88
C GLU A 185 11.88 9.95 27.83
N GLY A 186 10.76 9.23 27.68
CA GLY A 186 10.74 7.77 27.54
C GLY A 186 11.39 7.27 26.26
N GLU A 187 11.12 7.91 25.11
CA GLU A 187 11.76 7.58 23.84
C GLU A 187 13.27 7.82 23.87
N ARG A 188 13.69 8.90 24.54
CA ARG A 188 15.10 9.23 24.72
C ARG A 188 15.81 8.15 25.53
N GLU A 189 15.21 7.67 26.62
CA GLU A 189 15.75 6.58 27.44
C GLU A 189 15.82 5.27 26.64
N ASN A 190 14.77 4.93 25.89
CA ASN A 190 14.73 3.76 25.03
C ASN A 190 15.81 3.79 23.93
N PHE A 191 15.99 4.92 23.26
CA PHE A 191 17.05 5.10 22.26
C PHE A 191 18.45 4.98 22.89
N TRP A 192 18.60 5.50 24.09
CA TRP A 192 19.85 5.44 24.84
C TRP A 192 20.22 4.01 25.25
N GLU A 193 19.27 3.24 25.78
CA GLU A 193 19.47 1.83 26.09
C GLU A 193 19.80 0.99 24.85
N PHE A 194 19.08 1.22 23.75
CA PHE A 194 19.35 0.58 22.47
C PHE A 194 20.80 0.84 22.01
N SER A 195 21.22 2.10 22.04
CA SER A 195 22.56 2.54 21.62
C SER A 195 23.67 1.96 22.53
N LYS A 196 23.40 1.86 23.84
CA LYS A 196 24.29 1.18 24.80
C LYS A 196 24.44 -0.31 24.50
N LYS A 197 23.33 -1.01 24.21
CA LYS A 197 23.38 -2.43 23.83
C LYS A 197 24.19 -2.64 22.56
N LYS A 198 24.01 -1.78 21.54
CA LYS A 198 24.77 -1.83 20.29
C LYS A 198 26.27 -1.57 20.49
N THR A 199 26.63 -0.59 21.31
CA THR A 199 28.04 -0.31 21.63
C THR A 199 28.72 -1.45 22.40
N ALA A 200 28.01 -2.12 23.30
CA ALA A 200 28.52 -3.27 24.05
C ALA A 200 28.78 -4.50 23.16
N LEU A 201 28.04 -4.65 22.05
CA LEU A 201 28.18 -5.75 21.10
C LEU A 201 29.32 -5.56 20.09
N LEU A 202 29.99 -4.40 20.10
CA LEU A 202 31.10 -4.15 19.19
C LEU A 202 32.30 -5.05 19.54
N PRO A 203 33.03 -5.58 18.53
CA PRO A 203 34.22 -6.41 18.77
C PRO A 203 35.30 -5.73 19.63
N LYS A 204 35.31 -4.39 19.66
CA LYS A 204 36.12 -3.57 20.55
C LYS A 204 35.24 -2.46 21.14
N PRO A 205 34.78 -2.59 22.39
CA PRO A 205 33.95 -1.57 23.01
C PRO A 205 34.70 -0.23 23.07
N PRO A 206 34.07 0.89 22.66
CA PRO A 206 34.69 2.20 22.73
C PRO A 206 34.89 2.62 24.20
N GLN A 207 36.04 3.21 24.52
CA GLN A 207 36.32 3.75 25.87
C GLN A 207 35.38 4.89 26.26
N LEU A 208 34.82 5.60 25.27
CA LEU A 208 33.83 6.66 25.46
C LEU A 208 32.56 6.34 24.67
N PRO A 209 31.65 5.49 25.21
CA PRO A 209 30.43 5.09 24.52
C PRO A 209 29.56 6.26 24.06
N MET A 210 29.46 7.31 24.87
CA MET A 210 28.67 8.51 24.52
C MET A 210 29.17 9.18 23.24
N LYS A 211 30.49 9.44 23.15
CA LYS A 211 31.08 10.08 21.96
C LYS A 211 30.94 9.20 20.72
N TRP A 212 30.99 7.89 20.89
CA TRP A 212 30.78 6.96 19.79
C TRP A 212 29.31 6.97 19.32
N ILE A 213 28.35 7.00 20.25
CA ILE A 213 26.92 7.08 19.93
C ILE A 213 26.60 8.38 19.19
N GLU A 214 27.14 9.50 19.66
CA GLU A 214 27.01 10.81 18.99
C GLU A 214 27.60 10.78 17.58
N ALA A 215 28.76 10.14 17.38
CA ALA A 215 29.41 10.06 16.06
C ALA A 215 28.70 9.11 15.08
N ASN A 216 27.99 8.09 15.58
CA ASN A 216 27.30 7.08 14.77
C ASN A 216 25.77 7.20 14.87
N PHE A 217 25.27 8.38 15.27
CA PHE A 217 23.86 8.53 15.63
C PHE A 217 22.92 8.34 14.43
N GLU A 218 23.33 8.70 13.21
CA GLU A 218 22.50 8.51 12.02
C GLU A 218 22.21 7.03 11.77
N GLU A 219 23.24 6.18 11.90
CA GLU A 219 23.11 4.73 11.74
C GLU A 219 22.30 4.12 12.89
N LEU A 220 22.62 4.50 14.13
CA LEU A 220 21.88 4.03 15.32
C LEU A 220 20.41 4.43 15.27
N ARG A 221 20.11 5.66 14.82
CA ARG A 221 18.75 6.14 14.63
C ARG A 221 18.03 5.32 13.56
N GLY A 222 18.68 5.04 12.43
CA GLY A 222 18.10 4.19 11.39
C GLY A 222 17.73 2.80 11.93
N GLN A 223 18.66 2.13 12.59
CA GLN A 223 18.42 0.81 13.19
C GLN A 223 17.38 0.86 14.32
N TRP A 224 17.39 1.90 15.14
CA TRP A 224 16.41 2.05 16.21
C TRP A 224 15.00 2.28 15.65
N LEU A 225 14.87 3.14 14.64
CA LEU A 225 13.60 3.34 13.95
C LEU A 225 13.10 2.05 13.27
N GLU A 226 13.99 1.19 12.77
CA GLU A 226 13.64 -0.15 12.27
C GLU A 226 13.23 -1.11 13.39
N THR A 227 13.72 -0.94 14.63
CA THR A 227 13.21 -1.71 15.77
C THR A 227 11.89 -1.19 16.32
N GLN A 228 11.64 0.12 16.22
CA GLN A 228 10.40 0.77 16.68
C GLN A 228 9.26 0.61 15.69
N ASN A 229 9.56 0.63 14.40
CA ASN A 229 8.66 0.19 13.36
C ASN A 229 9.13 -1.19 12.93
N PRO A 230 8.56 -2.30 13.45
CA PRO A 230 8.70 -3.61 12.81
C PRO A 230 8.06 -3.52 11.43
N LYS A 231 8.80 -2.94 10.47
CA LYS A 231 8.52 -2.95 9.05
C LYS A 231 8.58 -4.40 8.64
N GLY A 232 7.44 -5.05 8.56
CA GLY A 232 7.40 -6.35 7.91
C GLY A 232 6.18 -7.20 8.17
N LYS A 233 5.47 -7.03 9.30
CA LYS A 233 4.35 -7.96 9.59
C LYS A 233 3.03 -7.51 8.97
N TYR A 234 2.69 -6.23 9.10
CA TYR A 234 1.43 -5.69 8.59
C TYR A 234 1.65 -4.34 7.90
N ASN A 235 1.06 -4.17 6.72
CA ASN A 235 1.03 -2.88 6.03
C ASN A 235 -0.26 -2.15 6.39
N PHE A 236 -0.26 -1.44 7.52
CA PHE A 236 -1.47 -0.78 8.02
C PHE A 236 -2.02 0.29 7.06
N ASP A 237 -1.17 0.93 6.27
CA ASP A 237 -1.58 1.91 5.25
C ASP A 237 -2.41 1.29 4.12
N ALA A 238 -2.35 -0.04 3.93
CA ALA A 238 -3.14 -0.75 2.93
C ALA A 238 -4.56 -1.10 3.40
N PHE A 239 -4.86 -0.95 4.69
CA PHE A 239 -6.20 -1.26 5.22
C PHE A 239 -7.16 -0.10 5.01
N SER A 240 -8.43 -0.43 4.83
CA SER A 240 -9.48 0.56 4.60
C SER A 240 -9.90 1.27 5.89
N GLU A 241 -10.39 2.51 5.76
CA GLU A 241 -10.91 3.29 6.89
C GLU A 241 -11.95 2.53 7.74
N PRO A 242 -12.90 1.75 7.19
CA PRO A 242 -13.80 0.94 8.00
C PRO A 242 -13.12 -0.13 8.87
N GLN A 243 -12.03 -0.76 8.39
CA GLN A 243 -11.27 -1.74 9.17
C GLN A 243 -10.56 -1.05 10.34
N HIS A 244 -9.94 0.09 10.04
CA HIS A 244 -9.37 0.99 11.01
C HIS A 244 -10.38 1.43 12.07
N GLN A 245 -11.61 1.80 11.69
CA GLN A 245 -12.68 2.14 12.64
C GLN A 245 -13.14 0.95 13.47
N MET A 246 -13.16 -0.25 12.91
CA MET A 246 -13.50 -1.48 13.65
C MET A 246 -12.49 -1.75 14.76
N TRP A 247 -11.18 -1.70 14.48
CA TRP A 247 -10.15 -1.92 15.49
C TRP A 247 -10.13 -0.82 16.54
N TYR A 248 -10.37 0.43 16.14
CA TYR A 248 -10.54 1.54 17.06
C TYR A 248 -11.75 1.35 17.99
N GLY A 249 -12.88 0.88 17.47
CA GLY A 249 -14.04 0.55 18.29
C GLY A 249 -13.76 -0.56 19.31
N GLN A 250 -12.99 -1.58 18.94
CA GLN A 250 -12.56 -2.63 19.88
C GLN A 250 -11.65 -2.06 20.97
N LEU A 251 -10.68 -1.23 20.60
CA LEU A 251 -9.83 -0.53 21.56
C LEU A 251 -10.68 0.31 22.52
N GLN A 252 -11.64 1.08 22.03
CA GLN A 252 -12.52 1.89 22.88
C GLN A 252 -13.31 1.05 23.89
N VAL A 253 -13.83 -0.12 23.48
CA VAL A 253 -14.57 -1.02 24.38
C VAL A 253 -13.65 -1.55 25.49
N VAL A 254 -12.45 -1.98 25.14
CA VAL A 254 -11.50 -2.54 26.10
C VAL A 254 -10.96 -1.45 27.04
N VAL A 255 -10.64 -0.26 26.53
CA VAL A 255 -10.23 0.90 27.32
C VAL A 255 -11.33 1.33 28.28
N LYS A 256 -12.58 1.45 27.80
CA LYS A 256 -13.72 1.78 28.64
C LYS A 256 -13.93 0.74 29.75
N SER A 257 -13.79 -0.54 29.43
CA SER A 257 -13.90 -1.61 30.42
C SER A 257 -12.79 -1.53 31.49
N ALA A 258 -11.57 -1.16 31.09
CA ALA A 258 -10.43 -1.01 32.00
C ALA A 258 -10.49 0.28 32.85
N THR A 259 -11.18 1.33 32.38
CA THR A 259 -11.35 2.57 33.15
C THR A 259 -12.57 2.54 34.06
N GLU A 260 -13.65 1.84 33.66
CA GLU A 260 -14.86 1.68 34.46
C GLU A 260 -14.80 0.48 35.41
N GLY A 261 -14.04 -0.55 35.05
CA GLY A 261 -13.80 -1.75 35.85
C GLY A 261 -12.34 -1.87 36.26
N THR A 262 -12.07 -2.38 37.46
CA THR A 262 -10.70 -2.55 37.99
C THR A 262 -9.88 -3.65 37.29
N ASP A 263 -10.27 -4.08 36.08
CA ASP A 263 -9.69 -5.22 35.37
C ASP A 263 -8.89 -4.78 34.12
N ASP A 264 -7.70 -4.25 34.37
CA ASP A 264 -6.69 -3.93 33.35
C ASP A 264 -6.22 -5.19 32.57
N LYS A 265 -6.52 -6.41 33.07
CA LYS A 265 -6.10 -7.66 32.45
C LYS A 265 -6.60 -7.81 31.00
N SER A 266 -7.82 -7.37 30.74
CA SER A 266 -8.41 -7.44 29.39
C SER A 266 -7.70 -6.50 28.42
N LEU A 267 -7.28 -5.32 28.89
CA LEU A 267 -6.48 -4.38 28.11
C LEU A 267 -5.08 -4.90 27.84
N ARG A 268 -4.42 -5.47 28.86
CA ARG A 268 -3.12 -6.13 28.70
C ARG A 268 -3.21 -7.27 27.69
N GLN A 269 -4.24 -8.10 27.79
CA GLN A 269 -4.42 -9.24 26.89
C GLN A 269 -4.69 -8.80 25.46
N PHE A 270 -5.44 -7.71 25.28
CA PHE A 270 -5.67 -7.11 23.97
C PHE A 270 -4.38 -6.55 23.36
N LEU A 271 -3.56 -5.85 24.14
CA LEU A 271 -2.30 -5.27 23.67
C LEU A 271 -1.15 -6.28 23.60
N ASN A 272 -1.27 -7.45 24.23
CA ASN A 272 -0.33 -8.57 24.04
C ASN A 272 -0.59 -9.33 22.74
N ASP A 273 -1.70 -9.08 22.04
CA ASP A 273 -1.90 -9.59 20.70
C ASP A 273 -1.01 -8.80 19.74
N ASP A 274 -0.09 -9.52 19.10
CA ASP A 274 0.93 -8.96 18.20
C ASP A 274 0.33 -8.07 17.08
N PHE A 275 -0.86 -8.41 16.58
CA PHE A 275 -1.52 -7.57 15.58
C PHE A 275 -1.95 -6.23 16.19
N TYR A 276 -2.62 -6.25 17.33
CA TYR A 276 -3.15 -5.05 17.98
C TYR A 276 -2.03 -4.19 18.58
N GLU A 277 -0.95 -4.78 19.08
CA GLU A 277 0.25 -4.07 19.50
C GLU A 277 0.84 -3.26 18.34
N CYS A 278 1.09 -3.92 17.21
CA CYS A 278 1.63 -3.29 16.02
C CYS A 278 0.69 -2.22 15.47
N TRP A 279 -0.61 -2.51 15.42
CA TRP A 279 -1.62 -1.57 14.93
C TRP A 279 -1.71 -0.34 15.84
N PHE A 280 -1.73 -0.53 17.16
CA PHE A 280 -1.84 0.54 18.13
C PHE A 280 -0.62 1.48 18.07
N ASN A 281 0.59 0.91 17.92
CA ASN A 281 1.82 1.69 17.74
C ASN A 281 1.82 2.50 16.44
N TRP A 282 1.38 1.92 15.32
CA TRP A 282 1.20 2.67 14.07
C TRP A 282 0.13 3.77 14.24
N ALA A 283 -1.01 3.44 14.85
CA ALA A 283 -2.14 4.34 14.99
C ALA A 283 -1.85 5.54 15.90
N LYS A 284 -0.98 5.36 16.92
CA LYS A 284 -0.45 6.45 17.75
C LYS A 284 0.15 7.58 16.91
N SER A 285 0.89 7.26 15.86
CA SER A 285 1.51 8.25 14.97
C SER A 285 0.60 8.67 13.82
N ALA A 286 -0.17 7.73 13.26
CA ALA A 286 -0.91 7.95 12.02
C ALA A 286 -2.31 8.54 12.23
N ARG A 287 -2.94 8.35 13.39
CA ARG A 287 -4.36 8.65 13.60
C ARG A 287 -4.62 9.67 14.71
N ALA A 288 -5.50 10.63 14.43
CA ALA A 288 -5.85 11.70 15.37
C ALA A 288 -6.79 11.23 16.49
N ASP A 289 -7.74 10.37 16.17
CA ASP A 289 -8.71 9.81 17.13
C ASP A 289 -8.06 8.92 18.19
N VAL A 290 -7.05 8.12 17.82
CA VAL A 290 -6.25 7.34 18.77
C VAL A 290 -5.46 8.23 19.71
N ARG A 291 -4.85 9.32 19.21
CA ARG A 291 -4.17 10.31 20.05
C ARG A 291 -5.12 11.02 21.02
N GLU A 292 -6.33 11.35 20.57
CA GLU A 292 -7.35 11.93 21.43
C GLU A 292 -7.82 10.94 22.53
N LEU A 293 -7.93 9.65 22.19
CA LEU A 293 -8.27 8.60 23.16
C LEU A 293 -7.18 8.46 24.24
N LEU A 294 -5.91 8.49 23.84
CA LEU A 294 -4.76 8.44 24.75
C LEU A 294 -4.74 9.63 25.70
N ALA A 295 -4.92 10.85 25.18
CA ALA A 295 -4.97 12.06 25.99
C ALA A 295 -6.11 12.04 27.03
N LYS A 296 -7.20 11.32 26.76
CA LYS A 296 -8.32 11.15 27.70
C LYS A 296 -8.11 10.02 28.70
N ASN A 297 -7.15 9.11 28.47
CA ASN A 297 -6.95 7.89 29.26
C ASN A 297 -5.45 7.67 29.55
N PRO A 298 -4.86 8.40 30.51
CA PRO A 298 -3.41 8.39 30.77
C PRO A 298 -2.84 7.03 31.19
N ILE A 299 -3.69 6.10 31.67
CA ILE A 299 -3.31 4.71 31.99
C ILE A 299 -2.71 3.99 30.76
N LEU A 300 -3.11 4.37 29.54
CA LEU A 300 -2.60 3.83 28.30
C LEU A 300 -1.21 4.37 27.92
N GLU A 301 -0.89 5.60 28.31
CA GLU A 301 0.43 6.19 28.07
C GLU A 301 1.47 5.62 29.03
N GLU A 302 1.14 5.44 30.31
CA GLU A 302 2.12 5.00 31.32
C GLU A 302 2.53 3.52 31.18
N ASN A 303 1.63 2.66 30.68
CA ASN A 303 1.88 1.21 30.60
C ASN A 303 2.32 0.73 29.22
N TYR A 304 2.08 1.51 28.16
CA TYR A 304 2.24 1.08 26.76
C TYR A 304 2.74 2.21 25.83
N GLY A 305 3.33 3.26 26.41
CA GLY A 305 4.00 4.38 25.74
C GLY A 305 5.42 4.05 25.35
#